data_AF-A0A349BRX0-F1
#
_entry.id   AF-A0A349BRX0-F1
#
_cell.length_a   1.000
_cell.length_b   1.000
_cell.length_c   1.000
_cell.angle_alpha   90.00
_cell.angle_beta   90.00
_cell.angle_gamma   90.00
#
_symmetry.space_group_name_H-M   'P 1'
#
loop_
_entity.id
_entity.type
_entity.pdbx_description
1 polymer ?
#
loop_
_entity_poly.entity_id
_entity_poly.type
_entity_poly.pdbx_seq_one_letter_code
_entity_poly.pdbx_strand_id
1 'polypeptide(L)'
;TGWRIGYIGAPDWIAKACNKMQGQITSGANCIAQRATIAAVSAPVSAIQYMVDEFATRREIIIELLSEIPGFKMNKPQGAFYVFPDISYYFGKTLKGKTIENASDFAFFLLEEAHVATVTGEAFGNDNCIRISYAASEENIRTAARRMAEALK
;
A
#
# COMPACT_ATOMS: atom_id res chain seq x y z
N THR A 1 -7.28 -5.77 8.92
CA THR A 1 -7.23 -7.15 8.35
C THR A 1 -7.06 -8.13 9.50
N GLY A 2 -7.51 -9.39 9.36
CA GLY A 2 -7.34 -10.37 10.46
C GLY A 2 -8.20 -11.62 10.34
N TRP A 3 -9.35 -11.52 9.65
CA TRP A 3 -10.32 -12.61 9.50
C TRP A 3 -9.90 -13.74 8.55
N ARG A 4 -8.90 -13.50 7.68
CA ARG A 4 -8.28 -14.48 6.77
C ARG A 4 -9.27 -15.19 5.82
N ILE A 5 -10.12 -14.43 5.13
CA ILE A 5 -11.03 -14.95 4.09
C ILE A 5 -10.68 -14.36 2.73
N GLY A 6 -10.71 -15.21 1.72
CA GLY A 6 -10.73 -14.88 0.29
C GLY A 6 -11.59 -15.90 -0.45
N TYR A 7 -12.00 -15.59 -1.68
CA TYR A 7 -12.76 -16.50 -2.52
C TYR A 7 -12.32 -16.36 -3.98
N ILE A 8 -12.62 -17.38 -4.79
CA ILE A 8 -12.38 -17.37 -6.23
C ILE A 8 -13.71 -17.58 -6.96
N GLY A 9 -13.90 -16.86 -8.06
CA GLY A 9 -14.92 -17.16 -9.07
C GLY A 9 -14.21 -17.72 -10.30
N ALA A 10 -14.52 -18.97 -10.68
CA ALA A 10 -13.82 -19.67 -11.77
C ALA A 10 -14.74 -20.71 -12.44
N PRO A 11 -14.40 -21.18 -13.66
CA PRO A 11 -15.02 -22.35 -14.25
C PRO A 11 -15.00 -23.55 -13.31
N ASP A 12 -16.06 -24.37 -13.35
CA ASP A 12 -16.28 -25.49 -12.42
C ASP A 12 -15.06 -26.43 -12.33
N TRP A 13 -14.43 -26.76 -13.46
CA TRP A 13 -13.27 -27.65 -13.49
C TRP A 13 -12.04 -27.05 -12.77
N ILE A 14 -11.85 -25.73 -12.83
CA ILE A 14 -10.79 -25.02 -12.08
C ILE A 14 -11.14 -24.99 -10.60
N ALA A 15 -12.38 -24.62 -10.25
CA ALA A 15 -12.83 -24.53 -8.87
C ALA A 15 -12.70 -25.89 -8.15
N LYS A 16 -13.07 -26.99 -8.82
CA LYS A 16 -12.88 -28.36 -8.30
C LYS A 16 -11.41 -28.72 -8.10
N ALA A 17 -10.53 -28.35 -9.02
CA ALA A 17 -9.10 -28.58 -8.89
C ALA A 17 -8.53 -27.81 -7.68
N CYS A 18 -8.88 -26.53 -7.53
CA CYS A 18 -8.50 -25.72 -6.37
C CYS A 18 -9.04 -26.30 -5.06
N ASN A 19 -10.29 -26.77 -5.04
CA ASN A 19 -10.88 -27.40 -3.84
C ASN A 19 -10.14 -28.68 -3.45
N LYS A 20 -9.80 -29.54 -4.43
CA LYS A 20 -8.98 -30.74 -4.20
C LYS A 20 -7.62 -30.38 -3.57
N MET A 21 -6.95 -29.35 -4.09
CA MET A 21 -5.69 -28.86 -3.50
C MET A 21 -5.90 -28.31 -2.09
N GLN A 22 -6.88 -27.42 -1.89
CA GLN A 22 -7.13 -26.78 -0.60
C GLN A 22 -7.45 -27.81 0.50
N GLY A 23 -8.21 -28.87 0.16
CA GLY A 23 -8.53 -29.97 1.06
C GLY A 23 -7.31 -30.71 1.61
N GLN A 24 -6.17 -30.68 0.91
CA GLN A 24 -4.92 -31.31 1.35
C GLN A 24 -3.93 -30.33 2.02
N ILE A 25 -4.17 -29.03 1.93
CA ILE A 25 -3.24 -27.99 2.43
C ILE A 25 -3.78 -27.35 3.71
N THR A 26 -5.04 -26.91 3.68
CA THR A 26 -5.62 -26.10 4.78
C THR A 26 -7.00 -26.58 5.22
N SER A 27 -7.58 -27.57 4.56
CA SER A 27 -9.01 -27.90 4.69
C SER A 27 -9.90 -26.68 4.31
N GLY A 28 -10.69 -26.16 5.25
CA GLY A 28 -11.53 -24.98 5.05
C GLY A 28 -11.01 -23.76 5.83
N ALA A 29 -11.41 -22.56 5.41
CA ALA A 29 -11.18 -21.35 6.19
C ALA A 29 -11.96 -21.37 7.52
N ASN A 30 -11.56 -20.55 8.50
CA ASN A 30 -12.18 -20.60 9.82
C ASN A 30 -13.70 -20.30 9.77
N CYS A 31 -14.50 -21.07 10.51
CA CYS A 31 -15.96 -21.02 10.43
C CYS A 31 -16.57 -19.71 10.95
N ILE A 32 -15.94 -19.05 11.93
CA ILE A 32 -16.40 -17.77 12.48
C ILE A 32 -16.29 -16.67 11.41
N ALA A 33 -15.17 -16.62 10.71
CA ALA A 33 -14.95 -15.68 9.62
C ALA A 33 -15.85 -15.95 8.42
N GLN A 34 -16.14 -17.22 8.11
CA GLN A 34 -17.13 -17.55 7.08
C GLN A 34 -18.52 -16.97 7.41
N ARG A 35 -18.96 -17.05 8.67
CA ARG A 35 -20.22 -16.43 9.13
C ARG A 35 -20.17 -14.90 9.01
N ALA A 36 -19.05 -14.27 9.40
CA ALA A 36 -18.87 -12.83 9.26
C ALA A 36 -18.88 -12.39 7.78
N THR A 37 -18.29 -13.18 6.88
CA THR A 37 -18.29 -12.91 5.44
C THR A 37 -19.69 -12.95 4.84
N ILE A 38 -20.57 -13.87 5.27
CA ILE A 38 -21.96 -13.88 4.82
C ILE A 38 -22.65 -12.56 5.17
N ALA A 39 -22.48 -12.07 6.41
CA ALA A 39 -23.03 -10.79 6.83
C ALA A 39 -22.43 -9.62 6.01
N ALA A 40 -21.11 -9.64 5.78
CA ALA A 40 -20.42 -8.58 5.05
C ALA A 40 -20.84 -8.50 3.57
N VAL A 41 -20.99 -9.64 2.88
CA VAL A 41 -21.40 -9.69 1.46
C VAL A 41 -22.89 -9.40 1.28
N SER A 42 -23.72 -9.70 2.29
CA SER A 42 -25.16 -9.42 2.25
C SER A 42 -25.50 -7.97 2.63
N ALA A 43 -24.55 -7.23 3.20
CA ALA A 43 -24.74 -5.85 3.59
C ALA A 43 -24.86 -4.94 2.34
N PRO A 44 -25.62 -3.83 2.42
CA PRO A 44 -25.68 -2.88 1.31
C PRO A 44 -24.33 -2.19 1.11
N VAL A 45 -23.99 -1.86 -0.14
CA VAL A 45 -22.74 -1.16 -0.48
C VAL A 45 -22.60 0.17 0.26
N SER A 46 -23.70 0.83 0.60
CA SER A 46 -23.69 2.06 1.40
C SER A 46 -23.02 1.89 2.77
N ALA A 47 -22.98 0.67 3.32
CA ALA A 47 -22.29 0.37 4.58
C ALA A 47 -20.77 0.62 4.52
N ILE A 48 -20.18 0.66 3.32
CA ILE A 48 -18.74 0.94 3.13
C ILE A 48 -18.47 2.30 2.47
N GLN A 49 -19.50 3.06 2.09
CA GLN A 49 -19.32 4.30 1.32
C GLN A 49 -18.46 5.32 2.06
N TYR A 50 -18.67 5.47 3.37
CA TYR A 50 -17.86 6.37 4.19
C TYR A 50 -16.36 6.04 4.15
N MET A 51 -15.99 4.75 4.03
CA MET A 51 -14.58 4.36 3.89
C MET A 51 -14.05 4.75 2.52
N VAL A 52 -14.85 4.56 1.47
CA VAL A 52 -14.46 4.94 0.10
C VAL A 52 -14.22 6.44 0.01
N ASP A 53 -15.12 7.25 0.56
CA ASP A 53 -15.03 8.71 0.57
C ASP A 53 -13.79 9.17 1.36
N GLU A 54 -13.56 8.58 2.53
CA GLU A 54 -12.41 8.88 3.37
C GLU A 54 -11.07 8.51 2.68
N PHE A 55 -11.00 7.36 2.00
CA PHE A 55 -9.82 6.97 1.22
C PHE A 55 -9.60 7.86 0.00
N ALA A 56 -10.67 8.36 -0.62
CA ALA A 56 -10.56 9.32 -1.71
C ALA A 56 -9.96 10.64 -1.22
N THR A 57 -10.43 11.16 -0.09
CA THR A 57 -9.87 12.37 0.55
C THR A 57 -8.39 12.19 0.91
N ARG A 58 -8.04 11.09 1.58
CA ARG A 58 -6.65 10.77 1.95
C ARG A 58 -5.74 10.63 0.73
N ARG A 59 -6.26 10.10 -0.37
CA ARG A 59 -5.54 10.01 -1.65
C ARG A 59 -5.17 11.39 -2.18
N GLU A 60 -6.10 12.34 -2.17
CA GLU A 60 -5.78 13.70 -2.64
C GLU A 60 -4.73 14.36 -1.74
N ILE A 61 -4.88 14.24 -0.42
CA ILE A 61 -3.95 14.81 0.56
C ILE A 61 -2.52 14.26 0.37
N ILE A 62 -2.35 12.93 0.27
CA ILE A 62 -1.00 12.36 0.11
C ILE A 62 -0.38 12.78 -1.24
N ILE A 63 -1.17 12.88 -2.31
CA ILE A 63 -0.66 13.31 -3.62
C ILE A 63 -0.19 14.76 -3.56
N GLU A 64 -1.01 15.65 -2.99
CA GLU A 64 -0.67 17.06 -2.82
C GLU A 64 0.64 17.20 -2.04
N LEU A 65 0.71 16.61 -0.84
CA LEU A 65 1.88 16.73 0.04
C LEU A 65 3.16 16.14 -0.58
N LEU A 66 3.06 14.99 -1.26
CA LEU A 66 4.24 14.39 -1.88
C LEU A 66 4.64 15.11 -3.17
N SER A 67 3.72 15.79 -3.86
CA SER A 67 4.04 16.59 -5.05
C SER A 67 4.88 17.83 -4.73
N GLU A 68 4.83 18.30 -3.48
CA GLU A 68 5.68 19.38 -2.98
C GLU A 68 7.13 18.93 -2.71
N ILE A 69 7.38 17.62 -2.64
CA ILE A 69 8.73 17.07 -2.43
C ILE A 69 9.46 16.98 -3.77
N PRO A 70 10.61 17.67 -3.95
CA PRO A 70 11.34 17.67 -5.20
C PRO A 70 11.72 16.28 -5.68
N GLY A 71 11.42 15.95 -6.94
CA GLY A 71 11.87 14.72 -7.57
C GLY A 71 10.96 13.51 -7.42
N PHE A 72 9.92 13.59 -6.58
CA PHE A 72 8.85 12.60 -6.59
C PHE A 72 8.02 12.77 -7.86
N LYS A 73 7.98 11.74 -8.70
CA LYS A 73 7.09 11.69 -9.87
C LYS A 73 6.02 10.65 -9.62
N MET A 74 4.75 11.05 -9.70
CA MET A 74 3.65 10.12 -9.41
C MET A 74 2.46 10.30 -10.32
N ASN A 75 1.75 9.18 -10.47
CA ASN A 75 0.48 9.09 -11.17
C ASN A 75 -0.63 9.18 -10.11
N LYS A 76 -1.78 9.73 -10.47
CA LYS A 76 -2.97 9.68 -9.60
C LYS A 76 -3.60 8.28 -9.66
N PRO A 77 -3.56 7.47 -8.57
CA PRO A 77 -4.13 6.12 -8.60
C PRO A 77 -5.65 6.17 -8.63
N GLN A 78 -6.27 5.34 -9.47
CA GLN A 78 -7.73 5.27 -9.62
C GLN A 78 -8.41 4.46 -8.50
N GLY A 79 -7.66 3.62 -7.78
CA GLY A 79 -8.17 2.77 -6.71
C GLY A 79 -7.05 2.24 -5.81
N ALA A 80 -7.41 1.31 -4.92
CA ALA A 80 -6.59 0.87 -3.79
C ALA A 80 -6.23 2.02 -2.83
N PHE A 81 -5.25 1.78 -1.95
CA PHE A 81 -4.81 2.73 -0.93
C PHE A 81 -3.28 2.94 -0.91
N TYR A 82 -2.67 2.91 -2.09
CA TYR A 82 -1.21 3.07 -2.27
C TYR A 82 -0.89 4.15 -3.29
N VAL A 83 0.18 4.89 -3.04
CA VAL A 83 0.89 5.66 -4.07
C VAL A 83 2.23 4.99 -4.36
N PHE A 84 2.69 5.13 -5.60
CA PHE A 84 3.89 4.46 -6.09
C PHE A 84 4.79 5.46 -6.85
N PRO A 85 5.33 6.49 -6.16
CA PRO A 85 6.16 7.49 -6.80
C PRO A 85 7.49 6.90 -7.29
N ASP A 86 7.91 7.36 -8.46
CA ASP A 86 9.29 7.27 -8.93
C ASP A 86 10.13 8.29 -8.16
N ILE A 87 11.22 7.78 -7.59
CA ILE A 87 12.17 8.52 -6.75
C ILE A 87 13.59 8.49 -7.34
N SER A 88 13.75 8.06 -8.61
CA SER A 88 15.04 7.97 -9.32
C SER A 88 15.82 9.28 -9.35
N TYR A 89 15.14 10.42 -9.15
CA TYR A 89 15.75 11.73 -8.95
C TYR A 89 16.81 11.73 -7.83
N TYR A 90 16.67 10.87 -6.83
CA TYR A 90 17.59 10.80 -5.68
C TYR A 90 18.75 9.83 -5.87
N PHE A 91 18.75 9.02 -6.93
CA PHE A 91 19.82 8.05 -7.16
C PHE A 91 21.15 8.75 -7.48
N GLY A 92 22.24 8.23 -6.89
CA GLY A 92 23.59 8.81 -6.91
C GLY A 92 23.79 10.03 -6.00
N LYS A 93 22.76 10.48 -5.27
CA LYS A 93 22.90 11.62 -4.34
C LYS A 93 23.31 11.17 -2.95
N THR A 94 24.14 11.96 -2.30
CA THR A 94 24.45 11.80 -0.87
C THR A 94 23.59 12.76 -0.05
N LEU A 95 22.69 12.22 0.77
CA LEU A 95 21.84 12.96 1.68
C LEU A 95 22.26 12.65 3.11
N LYS A 96 22.55 13.68 3.92
CA LYS A 96 22.98 13.52 5.33
C LYS A 96 24.09 12.47 5.53
N GLY A 97 25.02 12.37 4.60
CA GLY A 97 26.14 11.41 4.65
C GLY A 97 25.82 9.99 4.18
N LYS A 98 24.61 9.72 3.66
CA LYS A 98 24.20 8.44 3.06
C LYS A 98 24.00 8.59 1.56
N THR A 99 24.69 7.77 0.78
CA THR A 99 24.49 7.74 -0.69
C THR A 99 23.33 6.83 -1.03
N ILE A 100 22.43 7.33 -1.88
CA ILE A 100 21.26 6.60 -2.34
C ILE A 100 21.58 6.02 -3.72
N GLU A 101 21.84 4.72 -3.84
CA GLU A 101 22.12 4.10 -5.15
C GLU A 101 20.85 3.52 -5.79
N ASN A 102 19.85 3.18 -4.99
CA ASN A 102 18.62 2.52 -5.44
C ASN A 102 17.44 2.80 -4.50
N ALA A 103 16.25 2.26 -4.84
CA ALA A 103 15.03 2.44 -4.04
C ALA A 103 15.10 1.80 -2.64
N SER A 104 15.90 0.74 -2.47
CA SER A 104 16.08 0.08 -1.17
C SER A 104 16.88 0.99 -0.23
N ASP A 105 17.98 1.60 -0.71
CA ASP A 105 18.73 2.61 0.05
C ASP A 105 17.87 3.81 0.40
N PHE A 106 17.03 4.27 -0.54
CA PHE A 106 16.10 5.36 -0.30
C PHE A 106 15.06 5.01 0.78
N ALA A 107 14.50 3.81 0.75
CA ALA A 107 13.55 3.34 1.76
C ALA A 107 14.20 3.24 3.15
N PHE A 108 15.44 2.74 3.24
CA PHE A 108 16.20 2.72 4.49
C PHE A 108 16.54 4.13 4.98
N PHE A 109 16.94 5.02 4.09
CA PHE A 109 17.18 6.42 4.43
C PHE A 109 15.94 7.07 5.05
N LEU A 110 14.76 6.91 4.45
CA LEU A 110 13.52 7.44 5.01
C LEU A 110 13.16 6.80 6.36
N LEU A 111 13.45 5.50 6.53
CA LEU A 111 13.22 4.82 7.80
C LEU A 111 14.12 5.37 8.92
N GLU A 112 15.40 5.58 8.63
CA GLU A 112 16.38 6.00 9.64
C GLU A 112 16.35 7.50 9.91
N GLU A 113 16.23 8.33 8.87
CA GLU A 113 16.33 9.80 8.99
C GLU A 113 14.98 10.49 9.12
N ALA A 114 13.92 9.93 8.53
CA ALA A 114 12.57 10.50 8.61
C ALA A 114 11.64 9.70 9.55
N HIS A 115 12.07 8.54 10.04
CA HIS A 115 11.21 7.61 10.80
C HIS A 115 9.93 7.25 10.05
N VAL A 116 10.02 7.10 8.72
CA VAL A 116 8.89 6.73 7.84
C VAL A 116 9.23 5.42 7.12
N ALA A 117 8.50 4.36 7.47
CA ALA A 117 8.64 3.06 6.81
C ALA A 117 7.91 3.06 5.46
N THR A 118 8.63 2.73 4.39
CA THR A 118 8.11 2.53 3.04
C THR A 118 8.55 1.17 2.51
N VAL A 119 8.08 0.75 1.33
CA VAL A 119 8.52 -0.50 0.70
C VAL A 119 9.19 -0.19 -0.62
N THR A 120 10.39 -0.74 -0.84
CA THR A 120 11.12 -0.62 -2.11
C THR A 120 10.28 -1.13 -3.29
N GLY A 121 10.39 -0.43 -4.42
CA GLY A 121 9.77 -0.80 -5.69
C GLY A 121 10.34 -2.06 -6.32
N GLU A 122 11.56 -2.43 -5.95
CA GLU A 122 12.23 -3.68 -6.34
C GLU A 122 11.35 -4.90 -6.02
N ALA A 123 10.68 -4.90 -4.86
CA ALA A 123 9.74 -5.95 -4.45
C ALA A 123 8.49 -6.06 -5.34
N PHE A 124 8.25 -5.08 -6.22
CA PHE A 124 7.14 -5.00 -7.17
C PHE A 124 7.62 -5.01 -8.64
N GLY A 125 8.92 -5.21 -8.89
CA GLY A 125 9.51 -5.23 -10.23
C GLY A 125 9.73 -3.86 -10.87
N ASN A 126 9.82 -2.78 -10.07
CA ASN A 126 10.21 -1.46 -10.57
C ASN A 126 11.15 -0.76 -9.59
N ASP A 127 12.44 -0.80 -9.91
CA ASP A 127 13.53 -0.38 -9.03
C ASP A 127 13.63 1.14 -8.83
N ASN A 128 12.88 1.92 -9.62
CA ASN A 128 12.86 3.38 -9.53
C ASN A 128 11.85 3.91 -8.51
N CYS A 129 10.96 3.05 -8.01
CA CYS A 129 9.81 3.47 -7.22
C CYS A 129 9.90 3.05 -5.76
N ILE A 130 9.06 3.65 -4.91
CA ILE A 130 8.73 3.14 -3.59
C ILE A 130 7.22 3.09 -3.41
N ARG A 131 6.72 2.18 -2.57
CA ARG A 131 5.29 2.08 -2.24
C ARG A 131 5.02 2.72 -0.88
N ILE A 132 4.06 3.63 -0.85
CA ILE A 132 3.58 4.30 0.35
C ILE A 132 2.08 3.98 0.51
N SER A 133 1.69 3.47 1.68
CA SER A 133 0.29 3.21 2.03
C SER A 133 -0.31 4.44 2.69
N TYR A 134 -1.48 4.89 2.23
CA TYR A 134 -2.25 5.96 2.89
C TYR A 134 -3.46 5.41 3.67
N ALA A 135 -3.43 4.12 4.03
CA ALA A 135 -4.35 3.52 4.98
C ALA A 135 -3.96 3.81 6.45
N ALA A 136 -3.79 5.10 6.75
CA ALA A 136 -3.50 5.64 8.08
C ALA A 136 -4.42 6.85 8.38
N SER A 137 -4.33 7.42 9.57
CA SER A 137 -5.00 8.69 9.88
C SER A 137 -4.40 9.83 9.03
N GLU A 138 -5.21 10.85 8.74
CA GLU A 138 -4.73 12.06 8.06
C GLU A 138 -3.55 12.71 8.79
N GLU A 139 -3.60 12.75 10.13
CA GLU A 139 -2.51 13.27 10.97
C GLU A 139 -1.18 12.55 10.72
N ASN A 140 -1.22 11.22 10.63
CA ASN A 140 -0.03 10.41 10.34
C ASN A 140 0.46 10.63 8.92
N ILE A 141 -0.45 10.78 7.94
CA ILE A 141 -0.11 11.09 6.55
C ILE A 141 0.64 12.43 6.47
N ARG A 142 0.08 13.49 7.07
CA ARG A 142 0.69 14.83 7.09
C ARG A 142 2.03 14.82 7.81
N THR A 143 2.11 14.13 8.94
CA THR A 143 3.35 14.00 9.71
C THR A 143 4.42 13.26 8.94
N ALA A 144 4.09 12.15 8.27
CA ALA A 144 5.02 11.40 7.44
C ALA A 144 5.54 12.25 6.27
N ALA A 145 4.64 12.93 5.55
CA ALA A 145 5.04 13.80 4.44
C ALA A 145 5.96 14.94 4.88
N ARG A 146 5.64 15.60 5.99
CA ARG A 146 6.48 16.65 6.59
C ARG A 146 7.87 16.12 6.95
N ARG A 147 7.96 14.97 7.62
CA ARG A 147 9.25 14.35 7.99
C ARG A 147 10.08 13.96 6.77
N MET A 148 9.44 13.43 5.73
CA MET A 148 10.13 13.13 4.46
C MET A 148 10.66 14.41 3.82
N ALA A 149 9.84 15.45 3.72
CA ALA A 149 10.26 16.74 3.16
C ALA A 149 11.43 17.36 3.95
N GLU A 150 11.43 17.25 5.29
CA GLU A 150 12.52 17.73 6.15
C GLU A 150 13.80 16.91 6.00
N ALA A 151 13.69 15.59 5.84
CA ALA A 151 14.85 14.71 5.69
C ALA A 151 15.52 14.81 4.31
N LEU A 152 14.77 15.20 3.28
CA LEU A 152 15.21 15.29 1.88
C LEU A 152 15.70 16.69 1.46
N LYS A 153 15.70 17.66 2.38
CA LYS A 153 16.36 18.96 2.20
C LYS A 153 17.86 18.85 2.37
#